data_AF-A0A7C5PF66-F1
#
_entry.id   AF-A0A7C5PF66-F1
#
_cell.length_a   1.000
_cell.length_b   1.000
_cell.length_c   1.000
_cell.angle_alpha   90.00
_cell.angle_beta   90.00
_cell.angle_gamma   90.00
#
_symmetry.space_group_name_H-M   'P 1'
#
loop_
_entity.id
_entity.type
_entity.pdbx_description
1 polymer ?
#
loop_
_entity_poly.entity_id
_entity_poly.type
_entity_poly.pdbx_seq_one_letter_code
_entity_poly.pdbx_strand_id
1 'polypeptide(L)'
;AFGWASTLDIGATGVHRLVQALAWPWHALWPAAVPDLSLVEHSRFRHERPLGDLPGLSGQWWRFLLMCLLVYVLLPRVVAYLWLRLRLVRAQARLFRQDPCLAGWWQRLHLPLAERRSEPVHHAPPESETTTGTTEHALPPIDHLLCWNQWQPRWLETARARLPQPLAGQDCTPAEGWPAQRGAAVLLLCQAWEPPTGELADFCERMQNAQVTVYLWPMPLPGMPAERAAALHRSWELFMPQLPACCHLLELSTDED
;
A
#
# COMPACT_ATOMS: atom_id res chain seq x y z
N ALA A 1 1.99 -48.69 6.36
CA ALA A 1 1.23 -49.14 5.18
C ALA A 1 -0.07 -48.35 5.07
N PHE A 2 -0.53 -48.03 3.86
CA PHE A 2 -1.84 -47.38 3.67
C PHE A 2 -2.94 -48.44 3.69
N GLY A 3 -4.01 -48.19 4.45
CA GLY A 3 -5.16 -49.09 4.54
C GLY A 3 -6.46 -48.30 4.56
N TRP A 4 -7.52 -48.92 4.06
CA TRP A 4 -8.86 -48.32 4.02
C TRP A 4 -9.85 -49.15 4.84
N ALA A 5 -10.82 -48.49 5.43
CA ALA A 5 -11.97 -49.11 6.09
C ALA A 5 -13.22 -48.36 5.65
N SER A 6 -14.30 -49.10 5.38
CA SER A 6 -15.61 -48.53 5.07
C SER A 6 -16.59 -48.96 6.16
N THR A 7 -17.37 -48.00 6.67
CA THR A 7 -18.49 -48.25 7.58
C THR A 7 -19.73 -48.74 6.85
N LEU A 8 -19.88 -48.39 5.56
CA LEU A 8 -20.86 -49.02 4.67
C LEU A 8 -20.34 -50.39 4.22
N ASP A 9 -21.21 -51.39 4.10
CA ASP A 9 -20.89 -52.74 3.62
C ASP A 9 -20.63 -52.78 2.11
N ILE A 10 -19.75 -51.90 1.65
CA ILE A 10 -19.28 -51.83 0.28
C ILE A 10 -18.14 -52.85 0.18
N GLY A 11 -18.41 -53.97 -0.48
CA GLY A 11 -17.40 -54.99 -0.77
C GLY A 11 -16.20 -54.41 -1.52
N ALA A 12 -15.08 -55.13 -1.52
CA ALA A 12 -13.84 -54.70 -2.19
C ALA A 12 -14.05 -54.39 -3.68
N THR A 13 -14.97 -55.11 -4.33
CA THR A 13 -15.40 -54.87 -5.71
C THR A 13 -16.01 -53.49 -5.93
N GLY A 14 -16.77 -52.96 -4.94
CA GLY A 14 -17.39 -51.64 -5.02
C GLY A 14 -16.35 -50.52 -4.95
N VAL A 15 -15.39 -50.63 -4.02
CA VAL A 15 -14.26 -49.70 -3.91
C VAL A 15 -13.38 -49.77 -5.15
N HIS A 16 -13.13 -50.96 -5.69
CA HIS A 16 -12.37 -51.12 -6.92
C HIS A 16 -13.04 -50.43 -8.12
N ARG A 17 -14.37 -50.56 -8.29
CA ARG A 17 -15.11 -49.85 -9.34
C ARG A 17 -15.01 -48.33 -9.20
N LEU A 18 -15.13 -47.81 -7.98
CA LEU A 18 -14.99 -46.37 -7.71
C LEU A 18 -13.59 -45.87 -8.08
N VAL A 19 -12.55 -46.59 -7.65
CA VAL A 19 -11.16 -46.26 -7.95
C VAL A 19 -10.88 -46.33 -9.46
N GLN A 20 -11.42 -47.32 -10.17
CA GLN A 20 -11.34 -47.39 -11.64
C GLN A 20 -12.05 -46.21 -12.31
N ALA A 21 -13.23 -45.82 -11.85
CA ALA A 21 -13.97 -44.68 -12.40
C ALA A 21 -13.19 -43.36 -12.21
N LEU A 22 -12.59 -43.16 -11.04
CA LEU A 22 -11.72 -42.02 -10.77
C LEU A 22 -10.42 -42.07 -11.59
N ALA A 23 -9.88 -43.26 -11.84
CA ALA A 23 -8.67 -43.44 -12.63
C ALA A 23 -8.86 -43.33 -14.15
N TRP A 24 -10.09 -43.18 -14.63
CA TRP A 24 -10.41 -43.06 -16.04
C TRP A 24 -9.57 -42.03 -16.83
N PRO A 25 -9.19 -40.85 -16.32
CA PRO A 25 -8.43 -39.89 -17.11
C PRO A 25 -7.00 -40.33 -17.43
N TRP A 26 -6.40 -41.19 -16.60
CA TRP A 26 -5.01 -41.62 -16.74
C TRP A 26 -4.83 -43.13 -16.91
N HIS A 27 -5.92 -43.90 -16.96
CA HIS A 27 -5.85 -45.37 -17.07
C HIS A 27 -5.00 -45.83 -18.27
N ALA A 28 -5.07 -45.13 -19.40
CA ALA A 28 -4.30 -45.42 -20.61
C ALA A 28 -2.85 -44.91 -20.55
N LEU A 29 -2.60 -43.79 -19.85
CA LEU A 29 -1.28 -43.17 -19.78
C LEU A 29 -0.39 -43.84 -18.73
N TRP A 30 -0.97 -44.29 -17.62
CA TRP A 30 -0.24 -44.93 -16.54
C TRP A 30 -1.06 -46.04 -15.86
N PRO A 31 -1.12 -47.23 -16.47
CA PRO A 31 -1.86 -48.37 -15.91
C PRO A 31 -1.38 -48.78 -14.52
N ALA A 32 -0.08 -48.67 -14.25
CA ALA A 32 0.50 -48.99 -12.94
C ALA A 32 0.16 -48.00 -11.80
N ALA A 33 -0.51 -46.87 -12.10
CA ALA A 33 -1.08 -45.95 -11.11
C ALA A 33 -2.58 -46.25 -10.83
N VAL A 34 -3.11 -47.34 -11.38
CA VAL A 34 -4.45 -47.85 -11.09
C VAL A 34 -4.34 -48.98 -10.06
N PRO A 35 -4.97 -48.86 -8.88
CA PRO A 35 -5.03 -49.94 -7.90
C PRO A 35 -5.83 -51.15 -8.42
N ASP A 36 -5.20 -52.33 -8.39
CA ASP A 36 -5.85 -53.59 -8.75
C ASP A 36 -6.81 -54.10 -7.65
N LEU A 37 -7.75 -54.99 -7.99
CA LEU A 37 -8.70 -55.57 -7.04
C LEU A 37 -7.99 -56.31 -5.91
N SER A 38 -6.95 -57.07 -6.25
CA SER A 38 -6.10 -57.77 -5.29
C SER A 38 -5.51 -56.78 -4.26
N LEU A 39 -5.00 -55.64 -4.71
CA LEU A 39 -4.46 -54.60 -3.84
C LEU A 39 -5.54 -53.99 -2.92
N VAL A 40 -6.75 -53.76 -3.43
CA VAL A 40 -7.88 -53.22 -2.65
C VAL A 40 -8.29 -54.20 -1.55
N GLU A 41 -8.31 -55.51 -1.84
CA GLU A 41 -8.62 -56.55 -0.84
C GLU A 41 -7.55 -56.66 0.24
N HIS A 42 -6.27 -56.64 -0.15
CA HIS A 42 -5.13 -56.73 0.79
C HIS A 42 -4.94 -55.47 1.63
N SER A 43 -5.39 -54.30 1.17
CA SER A 43 -5.32 -53.02 1.89
C SER A 43 -6.55 -52.71 2.77
N ARG A 44 -7.55 -53.61 2.79
CA ARG A 44 -8.70 -53.46 3.70
C ARG A 44 -8.27 -53.73 5.14
N PHE A 45 -8.41 -52.73 6.01
CA PHE A 45 -8.10 -52.88 7.43
C PHE A 45 -9.09 -53.86 8.08
N ARG A 46 -8.59 -55.00 8.55
CA ARG A 46 -9.31 -55.94 9.41
C ARG A 46 -8.64 -55.94 10.78
N HIS A 47 -9.42 -55.87 11.84
CA HIS A 47 -8.94 -55.78 13.23
C HIS A 47 -7.98 -56.92 13.64
N GLU A 48 -7.93 -58.01 12.87
CA GLU A 48 -7.18 -59.23 13.17
C GLU A 48 -5.79 -59.31 12.49
N ARG A 49 -5.37 -58.29 11.72
CA ARG A 49 -4.13 -58.36 10.93
C ARG A 49 -3.15 -57.24 11.30
N PRO A 50 -1.92 -57.55 11.76
CA PRO A 50 -0.94 -56.53 12.14
C PRO A 50 -0.47 -55.72 10.91
N LEU A 51 -0.29 -54.41 11.13
CA LEU A 51 -0.01 -53.37 10.12
C LEU A 51 1.37 -53.50 9.39
N GLY A 52 2.16 -54.52 9.74
CA GLY A 52 3.61 -54.59 9.47
C GLY A 52 4.03 -55.25 8.16
N ASP A 53 3.19 -56.02 7.48
CA ASP A 53 3.67 -57.01 6.49
C ASP A 53 3.49 -56.65 5.00
N LEU A 54 3.14 -55.40 4.66
CA LEU A 54 2.87 -55.03 3.26
C LEU A 54 3.74 -53.85 2.73
N PRO A 55 5.08 -53.97 2.73
CA PRO A 55 5.98 -52.91 2.28
C PRO A 55 5.88 -52.62 0.76
N GLY A 56 5.49 -53.58 -0.07
CA GLY A 56 5.40 -53.38 -1.54
C GLY A 56 4.09 -52.76 -2.04
N LEU A 57 2.98 -53.02 -1.35
CA LEU A 57 1.62 -52.66 -1.81
C LEU A 57 1.27 -51.19 -1.52
N SER A 58 1.96 -50.57 -0.56
CA SER A 58 1.75 -49.18 -0.16
C SER A 58 2.10 -48.17 -1.28
N GLY A 59 3.09 -48.49 -2.12
CA GLY A 59 3.55 -47.58 -3.18
C GLY A 59 2.53 -47.35 -4.29
N GLN A 60 1.66 -48.32 -4.57
CA GLN A 60 0.68 -48.22 -5.65
C GLN A 60 -0.49 -47.28 -5.29
N TRP A 61 -0.89 -47.24 -4.02
CA TRP A 61 -1.85 -46.25 -3.52
C TRP A 61 -1.32 -44.81 -3.62
N TRP A 62 -0.04 -44.59 -3.33
CA TRP A 62 0.57 -43.27 -3.50
C TRP A 62 0.60 -42.80 -4.95
N ARG A 63 0.85 -43.71 -5.91
CA ARG A 63 0.81 -43.39 -7.35
C ARG A 63 -0.60 -42.96 -7.77
N PHE A 64 -1.63 -43.66 -7.28
CA PHE A 64 -3.02 -43.30 -7.51
C PHE A 64 -3.37 -41.93 -6.93
N LEU A 65 -3.03 -41.69 -5.65
CA LEU A 65 -3.30 -40.40 -4.99
C LEU A 65 -2.56 -39.23 -5.66
N LEU A 66 -1.32 -39.46 -6.09
CA LEU A 66 -0.55 -38.48 -6.85
C LEU A 66 -1.25 -38.12 -8.16
N MET A 67 -1.75 -39.10 -8.91
CA MET A 67 -2.51 -38.85 -10.15
C MET A 67 -3.83 -38.12 -9.86
N CYS A 68 -4.54 -38.48 -8.79
CA CYS A 68 -5.74 -37.75 -8.37
C CYS A 68 -5.42 -36.26 -8.10
N LEU A 69 -4.32 -35.97 -7.39
CA LEU A 69 -3.89 -34.60 -7.12
C LEU A 69 -3.55 -33.87 -8.43
N LEU A 70 -2.80 -34.51 -9.33
CA LEU A 70 -2.41 -33.91 -10.60
C LEU A 70 -3.61 -33.60 -11.49
N VAL A 71 -4.54 -34.55 -11.64
CA VAL A 71 -5.64 -34.43 -12.61
C VAL A 71 -6.82 -33.64 -12.05
N TYR A 72 -7.21 -33.87 -10.79
CA TYR A 72 -8.41 -33.23 -10.22
C TYR A 72 -8.13 -31.94 -9.46
N VAL A 73 -6.87 -31.68 -9.07
CA VAL A 73 -6.53 -30.45 -8.34
C VAL A 73 -5.61 -29.55 -9.15
N LEU A 74 -4.46 -30.07 -9.62
CA LEU A 74 -3.45 -29.25 -10.27
C LEU A 74 -3.87 -28.83 -11.69
N LEU A 75 -4.30 -29.78 -12.52
CA LEU A 75 -4.70 -29.52 -13.91
C LEU A 75 -5.80 -28.46 -14.04
N PRO A 76 -6.94 -28.52 -13.31
CA PRO A 76 -7.96 -27.48 -13.41
C PRO A 76 -7.45 -26.11 -12.95
N ARG A 77 -6.58 -26.06 -11.93
CA ARG A 77 -5.94 -24.81 -11.48
C ARG A 77 -5.02 -24.23 -12.54
N VAL A 78 -4.21 -25.06 -13.19
CA VAL A 78 -3.31 -24.62 -14.27
C VAL A 78 -4.10 -24.14 -15.47
N VAL A 79 -5.17 -24.85 -15.86
CA VAL A 79 -6.05 -24.44 -16.96
C VAL A 79 -6.73 -23.10 -16.64
N ALA A 80 -7.29 -22.95 -15.44
CA ALA A 80 -7.91 -21.69 -15.01
C ALA A 80 -6.90 -20.54 -14.98
N TYR A 81 -5.72 -20.77 -14.39
CA TYR A 81 -4.65 -19.78 -14.33
C TYR A 81 -4.21 -19.35 -15.73
N LEU A 82 -3.92 -20.29 -16.61
CA LEU A 82 -3.50 -19.99 -17.97
C LEU A 82 -4.59 -19.25 -18.73
N TRP A 83 -5.86 -19.66 -18.59
CA TRP A 83 -6.99 -18.99 -19.21
C TRP A 83 -7.14 -17.54 -18.74
N LEU A 84 -7.11 -17.29 -17.42
CA LEU A 84 -7.18 -15.94 -16.87
C LEU A 84 -5.99 -15.09 -17.30
N ARG A 85 -4.77 -15.66 -17.27
CA ARG A 85 -3.55 -14.95 -17.70
C ARG A 85 -3.62 -14.57 -19.17
N LEU A 86 -4.07 -15.47 -20.04
CA LEU A 86 -4.27 -15.18 -21.46
C LEU A 86 -5.33 -14.11 -21.68
N ARG A 87 -6.44 -14.13 -20.93
CA ARG A 87 -7.47 -13.08 -21.00
C ARG A 87 -6.91 -11.74 -20.54
N LEU A 88 -6.14 -11.72 -19.46
CA LEU A 88 -5.54 -10.50 -18.91
C LEU A 88 -4.56 -9.88 -19.90
N VAL A 89 -3.61 -10.67 -20.43
CA VAL A 89 -2.63 -10.18 -21.42
C VAL A 89 -3.34 -9.66 -22.68
N ARG A 90 -4.37 -10.37 -23.16
CA ARG A 90 -5.16 -9.92 -24.31
C ARG A 90 -5.94 -8.64 -24.01
N ALA A 91 -6.50 -8.49 -22.81
CA ALA A 91 -7.23 -7.29 -22.41
C ALA A 91 -6.28 -6.09 -22.28
N GLN A 92 -5.14 -6.26 -21.62
CA GLN A 92 -4.10 -5.24 -21.52
C GLN A 92 -3.63 -4.80 -22.90
N ALA A 93 -3.31 -5.74 -23.79
CA ALA A 93 -2.90 -5.41 -25.16
C ALA A 93 -4.00 -4.73 -25.99
N ARG A 94 -5.29 -4.89 -25.65
CA ARG A 94 -6.37 -4.12 -26.28
C ARG A 94 -6.41 -2.69 -25.74
N LEU A 95 -6.35 -2.52 -24.42
CA LEU A 95 -6.36 -1.20 -23.78
C LEU A 95 -5.19 -0.33 -24.26
N PHE A 96 -3.97 -0.86 -24.28
CA PHE A 96 -2.80 -0.12 -24.78
C PHE A 96 -2.86 0.22 -26.27
N ARG A 97 -3.61 -0.55 -27.08
CA ARG A 97 -3.80 -0.23 -28.51
C ARG A 97 -4.91 0.78 -28.74
N GLN A 98 -5.91 0.84 -27.87
CA GLN A 98 -7.05 1.75 -28.00
C GLN A 98 -6.70 3.16 -27.52
N ASP A 99 -5.86 3.28 -26.47
CA ASP A 99 -5.53 4.56 -25.86
C ASP A 99 -4.02 4.85 -25.89
N PRO A 100 -3.53 5.61 -26.89
CA PRO A 100 -2.13 6.04 -26.98
C PRO A 100 -1.69 6.86 -25.77
N CYS A 101 -2.62 7.61 -25.16
CA CYS A 101 -2.38 8.39 -23.96
C CYS A 101 -1.97 7.50 -22.77
N LEU A 102 -2.69 6.40 -22.55
CA LEU A 102 -2.43 5.43 -21.48
C LEU A 102 -1.06 4.77 -21.61
N ALA A 103 -0.60 4.49 -22.83
CA ALA A 103 0.74 3.98 -23.08
C ALA A 103 1.84 5.00 -22.65
N GLY A 104 1.62 6.28 -22.93
CA GLY A 104 2.53 7.35 -22.51
C GLY A 104 2.62 7.50 -20.99
N TRP A 105 1.47 7.44 -20.28
CA TRP A 105 1.45 7.46 -18.81
C TRP A 105 2.15 6.26 -18.19
N TRP A 106 1.88 5.05 -18.69
CA TRP A 106 2.52 3.82 -18.23
C TRP A 106 4.04 3.88 -18.37
N GLN A 107 4.53 4.37 -19.51
CA GLN A 107 5.95 4.54 -19.75
C GLN A 107 6.58 5.57 -18.81
N ARG A 108 5.86 6.65 -18.46
CA ARG A 108 6.34 7.65 -17.49
C ARG A 108 6.38 7.12 -16.06
N LEU A 109 5.42 6.29 -15.67
CA LEU A 109 5.37 5.67 -14.33
C LEU A 109 6.42 4.58 -14.13
N HIS A 110 6.83 3.90 -15.20
CA HIS A 110 7.87 2.86 -15.16
C HIS A 110 9.23 3.33 -15.67
N LEU A 111 9.35 4.59 -16.09
CA LEU A 111 10.67 5.17 -16.24
C LEU A 111 11.29 5.23 -14.85
N PRO A 112 12.51 4.69 -14.64
CA PRO A 112 13.24 5.02 -13.43
C PRO A 112 13.29 6.54 -13.38
N LEU A 113 12.80 7.12 -12.28
CA LEU A 113 13.00 8.53 -11.98
C LEU A 113 14.51 8.69 -11.93
N ALA A 114 15.10 9.04 -13.06
CA ALA A 114 16.46 9.51 -13.10
C ALA A 114 16.42 10.74 -12.21
N GLU A 115 16.99 10.61 -11.01
CA GLU A 115 17.48 11.74 -10.25
C GLU A 115 18.49 12.43 -11.17
N ARG A 116 17.99 13.24 -12.10
CA ARG A 116 18.70 14.43 -12.50
C ARG A 116 18.82 15.18 -11.19
N ARG A 117 19.96 14.97 -10.51
CA ARG A 117 20.64 16.05 -9.79
C ARG A 117 20.44 17.24 -10.71
N SER A 118 19.56 18.15 -10.32
CA SER A 118 19.60 19.49 -10.82
C SER A 118 21.07 19.87 -10.74
N GLU A 119 21.74 19.97 -11.88
CA GLU A 119 22.96 20.78 -11.92
C GLU A 119 22.54 22.07 -11.23
N PRO A 120 23.23 22.46 -10.16
CA PRO A 120 22.90 23.69 -9.47
C PRO A 120 22.85 24.74 -10.56
N VAL A 121 21.65 25.25 -10.84
CA VAL A 121 21.51 26.43 -11.68
C VAL A 121 22.41 27.42 -10.96
N HIS A 122 23.55 27.75 -11.58
CA HIS A 122 24.38 28.83 -11.13
C HIS A 122 23.54 30.08 -11.32
N HIS A 123 22.69 30.34 -10.32
CA HIS A 123 22.18 31.67 -10.07
C HIS A 123 23.46 32.46 -9.77
N ALA A 124 23.90 33.22 -10.77
CA ALA A 124 24.74 34.37 -10.51
C ALA A 124 24.05 35.12 -9.35
N PRO A 125 24.79 35.46 -8.28
CA PRO A 125 24.19 36.09 -7.12
C PRO A 125 23.37 37.29 -7.59
N PRO A 126 22.11 37.45 -7.18
CA PRO A 126 21.46 38.74 -7.33
C PRO A 126 22.36 39.74 -6.62
N GLU A 127 22.85 40.70 -7.39
CA GLU A 127 23.55 41.86 -6.85
C GLU A 127 22.66 42.47 -5.77
N SER A 128 23.15 42.37 -4.54
CA SER A 128 22.94 43.26 -3.42
C SER A 128 21.70 44.17 -3.51
N GLU A 129 20.53 43.63 -3.14
CA GLU A 129 19.52 44.46 -2.49
C GLU A 129 19.67 44.31 -0.98
N THR A 130 20.41 45.29 -0.48
CA THR A 130 20.63 45.70 0.91
C THR A 130 19.34 45.62 1.74
N THR A 131 19.37 44.73 2.73
CA THR A 131 18.64 44.78 4.02
C THR A 131 17.12 45.00 4.00
N THR A 132 16.40 43.99 4.49
CA THR A 132 15.45 44.22 5.59
C THR A 132 15.50 43.04 6.55
N GLY A 133 15.48 43.35 7.84
CA GLY A 133 15.94 42.52 8.94
C GLY A 133 15.41 41.09 8.96
N THR A 134 16.32 40.18 9.29
CA THR A 134 16.05 39.04 10.18
C THR A 134 15.50 39.60 11.49
N THR A 135 14.21 39.94 11.51
CA THR A 135 13.45 40.12 12.73
C THR A 135 13.04 38.74 13.19
N GLU A 136 13.53 38.32 14.37
CA GLU A 136 12.80 37.44 15.29
C GLU A 136 11.34 37.89 15.30
N HIS A 137 10.51 37.29 14.44
CA HIS A 137 9.10 37.66 14.33
C HIS A 137 8.40 36.98 15.50
N ALA A 138 8.08 37.77 16.52
CA ALA A 138 6.97 37.46 17.41
C ALA A 138 5.78 37.04 16.54
N LEU A 139 5.25 35.84 16.79
CA LEU A 139 4.10 35.35 16.04
C LEU A 139 2.99 36.42 16.05
N PRO A 140 2.41 36.76 14.89
CA PRO A 140 1.25 37.64 14.85
C PRO A 140 0.12 37.03 15.71
N PRO A 141 -0.82 37.83 16.20
CA PRO A 141 -1.95 37.32 16.96
C PRO A 141 -2.73 36.34 16.08
N ILE A 142 -2.58 35.04 16.34
CA ILE A 142 -3.27 33.97 15.64
C ILE A 142 -4.53 33.68 16.44
N ASP A 143 -5.67 33.73 15.76
CA ASP A 143 -6.97 33.50 16.36
C ASP A 143 -7.23 31.99 16.53
N HIS A 144 -6.75 31.19 15.58
CA HIS A 144 -7.15 29.78 15.46
C HIS A 144 -6.04 28.84 14.98
N LEU A 145 -6.06 27.61 15.50
CA LEU A 145 -5.16 26.53 15.12
C LEU A 145 -5.94 25.48 14.30
N LEU A 146 -5.46 25.21 13.10
CA LEU A 146 -5.95 24.15 12.23
C LEU A 146 -4.89 23.07 12.05
N CYS A 147 -5.32 21.82 12.11
CA CYS A 147 -4.45 20.69 11.81
C CYS A 147 -4.71 20.22 10.38
N TRP A 148 -3.71 20.32 9.51
CA TRP A 148 -3.78 19.67 8.20
C TRP A 148 -3.64 18.16 8.40
N ASN A 149 -4.62 17.40 7.92
CA ASN A 149 -4.72 15.96 8.13
C ASN A 149 -4.90 15.57 9.62
N GLN A 150 -4.99 14.27 9.92
CA GLN A 150 -5.11 13.78 11.30
C GLN A 150 -3.76 13.79 12.03
N TRP A 151 -3.76 14.28 13.27
CA TRP A 151 -2.58 14.34 14.14
C TRP A 151 -2.77 13.47 15.38
N GLN A 152 -1.67 12.90 15.87
CA GLN A 152 -1.67 12.23 17.17
C GLN A 152 -1.70 13.28 18.30
N PRO A 153 -2.50 13.10 19.37
CA PRO A 153 -2.65 14.11 20.44
C PRO A 153 -1.33 14.58 21.05
N ARG A 154 -0.40 13.65 21.27
CA ARG A 154 0.95 13.94 21.78
C ARG A 154 1.75 14.93 20.91
N TRP A 155 1.58 14.88 19.59
CA TRP A 155 2.31 15.76 18.67
C TRP A 155 1.69 17.15 18.63
N LEU A 156 0.36 17.22 18.76
CA LEU A 156 -0.36 18.47 18.88
C LEU A 156 0.00 19.20 20.19
N GLU A 157 0.11 18.47 21.31
CA GLU A 157 0.60 19.01 22.58
C GLU A 157 2.03 19.56 22.44
N THR A 158 2.91 18.82 21.74
CA THR A 158 4.28 19.26 21.48
C THR A 158 4.31 20.53 20.61
N ALA A 159 3.49 20.60 19.57
CA ALA A 159 3.36 21.78 18.72
C ALA A 159 2.82 22.99 19.50
N ARG A 160 1.83 22.77 20.37
CA ARG A 160 1.28 23.80 21.26
C ARG A 160 2.29 24.32 22.27
N ALA A 161 3.12 23.45 22.84
CA ALA A 161 4.17 23.84 23.77
C ALA A 161 5.26 24.71 23.11
N ARG A 162 5.46 24.54 21.79
CA ARG A 162 6.42 25.31 20.98
C ARG A 162 5.88 26.66 20.52
N LEU A 163 4.58 26.93 20.70
CA LEU A 163 4.01 28.23 20.39
C LEU A 163 4.33 29.22 21.53
N PRO A 164 4.91 30.39 21.24
CA PRO A 164 5.22 31.41 22.25
C PRO A 164 3.98 32.02 22.92
N GLN A 165 2.77 31.79 22.39
CA GLN A 165 1.52 32.20 23.03
C GLN A 165 0.49 31.05 23.00
N PRO A 166 -0.27 30.85 24.09
CA PRO A 166 -1.36 29.89 24.11
C PRO A 166 -2.49 30.36 23.18
N LEU A 167 -2.73 29.61 22.11
CA LEU A 167 -3.83 29.87 21.18
C LEU A 167 -5.15 29.50 21.85
N ALA A 168 -6.13 30.41 21.81
CA ALA A 168 -7.47 30.20 22.35
C ALA A 168 -8.38 29.34 21.43
N GLY A 169 -7.87 28.89 20.29
CA GLY A 169 -8.64 28.20 19.26
C GLY A 169 -8.93 26.73 19.58
N GLN A 170 -10.10 26.26 19.14
CA GLN A 170 -10.40 24.83 19.04
C GLN A 170 -9.54 24.19 17.94
N ASP A 171 -9.09 22.96 18.18
CA ASP A 171 -8.48 22.13 17.15
C ASP A 171 -9.56 21.71 16.18
N CYS A 172 -9.61 22.38 15.03
CA CYS A 172 -10.49 21.98 13.95
C CYS A 172 -9.65 21.36 12.84
N THR A 173 -10.15 20.28 12.24
CA THR A 173 -9.61 19.83 10.95
C THR A 173 -10.31 20.59 9.82
N PRO A 174 -9.63 20.88 8.70
CA PRO A 174 -10.24 21.49 7.51
C PRO A 174 -11.49 20.74 7.02
N ALA A 175 -11.57 19.43 7.30
CA ALA A 175 -12.69 18.56 6.94
C ALA A 175 -13.94 18.80 7.81
N GLU A 176 -13.79 19.27 9.05
CA GLU A 176 -14.90 19.51 9.99
C GLU A 176 -15.59 20.87 9.76
N GLY A 177 -15.13 21.64 8.78
CA GLY A 177 -15.75 22.91 8.38
C GLY A 177 -15.33 24.05 9.29
N TRP A 178 -14.24 24.73 8.92
CA TRP A 178 -13.81 25.95 9.59
C TRP A 178 -14.82 27.08 9.37
N PRO A 179 -15.37 27.74 10.43
CA PRO A 179 -16.23 28.90 10.28
C PRO A 179 -15.36 30.09 9.88
N ALA A 180 -15.13 30.28 8.58
CA ALA A 180 -14.26 31.33 8.07
C ALA A 180 -14.78 32.72 8.50
N GLN A 181 -14.05 33.37 9.41
CA GLN A 181 -14.31 34.74 9.85
C GLN A 181 -13.39 35.68 9.09
N ARG A 182 -13.95 36.73 8.49
CA ARG A 182 -13.16 37.72 7.73
C ARG A 182 -12.14 38.40 8.62
N GLY A 183 -10.89 38.47 8.16
CA GLY A 183 -9.80 39.11 8.88
C GLY A 183 -9.16 38.28 9.98
N ALA A 184 -9.58 37.02 10.18
CA ALA A 184 -8.93 36.13 11.12
C ALA A 184 -7.53 35.73 10.64
N ALA A 185 -6.64 35.43 11.59
CA ALA A 185 -5.34 34.82 11.35
C ALA A 185 -5.37 33.35 11.80
N VAL A 186 -5.10 32.43 10.88
CA VAL A 186 -5.18 30.99 11.13
C VAL A 186 -3.81 30.34 10.97
N LEU A 187 -3.38 29.58 11.97
CA LEU A 187 -2.18 28.76 11.92
C LEU A 187 -2.54 27.35 11.45
N LEU A 188 -2.00 26.94 10.31
CA LEU A 188 -2.17 25.62 9.74
C LEU A 188 -0.93 24.75 10.00
N LEU A 189 -1.09 23.78 10.90
CA LEU A 189 -0.05 22.80 11.21
C LEU A 189 0.01 21.75 10.10
N CYS A 190 1.14 21.70 9.40
CA CYS A 190 1.36 20.81 8.27
C CYS A 190 2.40 19.75 8.62
N GLN A 191 2.22 18.53 8.12
CA GLN A 191 3.21 17.46 8.26
C GLN A 191 4.35 17.72 7.28
N ALA A 192 5.52 18.16 7.74
CA ALA A 192 6.58 18.60 6.83
C ALA A 192 7.08 17.47 5.90
N TRP A 193 6.92 16.21 6.31
CA TRP A 193 7.33 15.03 5.55
C TRP A 193 6.36 14.65 4.43
N GLU A 194 5.15 15.21 4.40
CA GLU A 194 4.22 15.04 3.28
C GLU A 194 4.46 16.18 2.27
N PRO A 195 4.57 15.88 0.97
CA PRO A 195 4.65 16.94 -0.03
C PRO A 195 3.35 17.76 0.00
N PRO A 196 3.44 19.09 -0.18
CA PRO A 196 2.24 19.91 -0.25
C PRO A 196 1.35 19.45 -1.41
N THR A 197 0.09 19.15 -1.10
CA THR A 197 -0.88 18.56 -2.05
C THR A 197 -1.71 19.65 -2.73
N GLY A 198 -2.33 19.33 -3.87
CA GLY A 198 -3.27 20.24 -4.54
C GLY A 198 -4.46 20.63 -3.64
N GLU A 199 -4.91 19.71 -2.78
CA GLU A 199 -5.98 19.98 -1.81
C GLU A 199 -5.62 21.10 -0.80
N LEU A 200 -4.33 21.21 -0.44
CA LEU A 200 -3.83 22.28 0.40
C LEU A 200 -3.94 23.63 -0.30
N ALA A 201 -3.58 23.68 -1.60
CA ALA A 201 -3.72 24.89 -2.40
C ALA A 201 -5.19 25.31 -2.51
N ASP A 202 -6.10 24.36 -2.80
CA ASP A 202 -7.55 24.62 -2.86
C ASP A 202 -8.10 25.11 -1.51
N PHE A 203 -7.55 24.63 -0.39
CA PHE A 203 -7.88 25.13 0.95
C PHE A 203 -7.40 26.57 1.14
N CYS A 204 -6.15 26.87 0.82
CA CYS A 204 -5.59 28.22 0.90
C CYS A 204 -6.35 29.23 0.02
N GLU A 205 -6.78 28.85 -1.18
CA GLU A 205 -7.61 29.68 -2.04
C GLU A 205 -8.98 30.01 -1.41
N ARG A 206 -9.61 29.03 -0.76
CA ARG A 206 -10.87 29.26 -0.02
C ARG A 206 -10.66 30.25 1.13
N MET A 207 -9.52 30.19 1.82
CA MET A 207 -9.19 31.11 2.91
C MET A 207 -8.91 32.52 2.38
N GLN A 208 -8.24 32.66 1.24
CA GLN A 208 -8.07 33.94 0.56
C GLN A 208 -9.42 34.59 0.23
N ASN A 209 -10.35 33.83 -0.34
CA ASN A 209 -11.70 34.31 -0.67
C ASN A 209 -12.49 34.76 0.57
N ALA A 210 -12.20 34.15 1.72
CA ALA A 210 -12.75 34.55 3.01
C ALA A 210 -12.00 35.71 3.68
N GLN A 211 -10.96 36.27 3.03
CA GLN A 211 -10.07 37.30 3.58
C GLN A 211 -9.42 36.88 4.90
N VAL A 212 -9.01 35.62 4.98
CA VAL A 212 -8.30 35.04 6.13
C VAL A 212 -6.82 34.93 5.79
N THR A 213 -5.97 35.33 6.74
CA THR A 213 -4.52 35.14 6.63
C THR A 213 -4.16 33.75 7.13
N VAL A 214 -3.40 33.00 6.35
CA VAL A 214 -3.01 31.62 6.67
C VAL A 214 -1.51 31.56 6.93
N TYR A 215 -1.13 31.11 8.12
CA TYR A 215 0.25 30.83 8.48
C TYR A 215 0.50 29.34 8.39
N LEU A 216 1.41 28.91 7.52
CA LEU A 216 1.76 27.51 7.31
C LEU A 216 2.95 27.17 8.19
N TRP A 217 2.78 26.20 9.08
CA TRP A 217 3.87 25.69 9.88
C TRP A 217 4.14 24.21 9.58
N PRO A 218 5.15 23.91 8.74
CA PRO A 218 5.55 22.54 8.45
C PRO A 218 6.38 21.99 9.61
N MET A 219 5.81 21.06 10.39
CA MET A 219 6.49 20.45 11.52
C MET A 219 7.26 19.18 11.07
N PRO A 220 8.58 19.08 11.33
CA PRO A 220 9.34 17.87 11.05
C PRO A 220 8.94 16.73 11.99
N LEU A 221 9.20 15.50 11.57
CA LEU A 221 9.00 14.32 12.42
C LEU A 221 10.00 14.36 13.59
N PRO A 222 9.59 14.05 14.83
CA PRO A 222 10.52 13.94 15.96
C PRO A 222 11.66 12.94 15.66
N GLY A 223 12.91 13.34 15.92
CA GLY A 223 14.10 12.53 15.61
C GLY A 223 14.54 12.53 14.13
N MET A 224 13.98 13.41 13.29
CA MET A 224 14.43 13.58 11.90
C MET A 224 15.81 14.26 11.86
N PRO A 225 16.75 13.78 11.02
CA PRO A 225 18.05 14.45 10.84
C PRO A 225 17.88 15.90 10.35
N ALA A 226 18.69 16.82 10.90
CA ALA A 226 18.63 18.25 10.56
C ALA A 226 18.76 18.53 9.06
N GLU A 227 19.65 17.81 8.35
CA GLU A 227 19.79 17.93 6.90
C GLU A 227 18.49 17.59 6.14
N ARG A 228 17.77 16.58 6.62
CA ARG A 228 16.50 16.15 6.01
C ARG A 228 15.38 17.13 6.33
N ALA A 229 15.35 17.68 7.55
CA ALA A 229 14.41 18.73 7.92
C ALA A 229 14.63 20.00 7.07
N ALA A 230 15.88 20.42 6.85
CA ALA A 230 16.22 21.55 5.99
C ALA A 230 15.84 21.30 4.52
N ALA A 231 16.04 20.08 4.01
CA ALA A 231 15.62 19.71 2.66
C ALA A 231 14.10 19.76 2.47
N LEU A 232 13.33 19.32 3.47
CA LEU A 232 11.88 19.45 3.48
C LEU A 232 11.46 20.92 3.55
N HIS A 233 12.07 21.73 4.43
CA HIS A 233 11.79 23.16 4.50
C HIS A 233 11.98 23.85 3.14
N ARG A 234 13.09 23.57 2.46
CA ARG A 234 13.34 24.07 1.10
C ARG A 234 12.28 23.62 0.09
N SER A 235 11.73 22.41 0.23
CA SER A 235 10.60 21.97 -0.61
C SER A 235 9.34 22.81 -0.38
N TRP A 236 9.09 23.23 0.85
CA TRP A 236 7.96 24.10 1.20
C TRP A 236 8.18 25.53 0.70
N GLU A 237 9.39 26.08 0.84
CA GLU A 237 9.76 27.38 0.25
C GLU A 237 9.53 27.43 -1.27
N LEU A 238 9.87 26.35 -1.98
CA LEU A 238 9.63 26.24 -3.43
C LEU A 238 8.14 26.13 -3.80
N PHE A 239 7.29 25.70 -2.88
CA PHE A 239 5.85 25.60 -3.08
C PHE A 239 5.11 26.90 -2.76
N MET A 240 5.64 27.72 -1.84
CA MET A 240 5.04 29.01 -1.45
C MET A 240 4.62 29.93 -2.61
N PRO A 241 5.37 30.05 -3.72
CA PRO A 241 4.96 30.87 -4.87
C PRO A 241 3.68 30.39 -5.57
N GLN A 242 3.27 29.13 -5.36
CA GLN A 242 2.04 28.55 -5.93
C GLN A 242 0.82 28.85 -5.06
N LEU A 243 1.03 29.33 -3.83
CA LEU A 243 -0.03 29.64 -2.89
C LEU A 243 -0.47 31.11 -3.01
N PRO A 244 -1.70 31.41 -2.59
CA PRO A 244 -2.19 32.78 -2.47
C PRO A 244 -1.29 33.68 -1.60
N ALA A 245 -1.28 34.98 -1.91
CA ALA A 245 -0.51 35.98 -1.15
C ALA A 245 -0.91 36.13 0.33
N CYS A 246 -2.06 35.56 0.73
CA CYS A 246 -2.49 35.51 2.14
C CYS A 246 -1.81 34.38 2.92
N CYS A 247 -0.99 33.55 2.28
CA CYS A 247 -0.26 32.46 2.89
C CYS A 247 1.17 32.88 3.24
N HIS A 248 1.58 32.61 4.48
CA HIS A 248 2.93 32.89 4.98
C HIS A 248 3.53 31.62 5.58
N LEU A 249 4.76 31.29 5.19
CA LEU A 249 5.50 30.18 5.79
C LEU A 249 6.10 30.64 7.12
N LEU A 250 5.87 29.88 8.18
CA LEU A 250 6.48 30.10 9.49
C LEU A 250 7.64 29.13 9.69
N GLU A 251 8.78 29.70 10.06
CA GLU A 251 9.94 28.98 10.54
C GLU A 251 10.05 29.19 12.06
N LEU A 252 9.57 28.22 12.83
CA LEU A 252 9.79 28.19 14.27
C LEU A 252 10.98 27.26 14.52
N SER A 253 12.01 27.76 15.20
CA SER A 253 13.21 26.97 15.50
C SER A 253 12.81 25.70 16.25
N THR A 254 13.07 24.55 15.63
CA THR A 254 12.96 23.25 16.28
C THR A 254 14.25 22.96 17.03
N ASP A 255 14.62 23.81 17.97
CA ASP A 255 15.69 23.47 18.91
C ASP A 255 15.11 22.49 19.93
N GLU A 256 15.37 21.20 19.69
CA GLU A 256 15.43 20.19 20.75
C GLU A 256 16.80 20.34 21.42
N ASP A 257 16.85 21.11 22.51
CA ASP A 257 17.83 20.86 23.58
C ASP A 257 17.41 19.63 24.40
#